data_AF-A0A933NST6-F1
#
_entry.id   AF-A0A933NST6-F1
#
_cell.length_a   1.000
_cell.length_b   1.000
_cell.length_c   1.000
_cell.angle_alpha   90.00
_cell.angle_beta   90.00
_cell.angle_gamma   90.00
#
_symmetry.space_group_name_H-M   'P 1'
#
loop_
_entity.id
_entity.type
_entity.pdbx_description
1 polymer ?
#
loop_
_entity_poly.entity_id
_entity_poly.type
_entity_poly.pdbx_seq_one_letter_code
_entity_poly.pdbx_strand_id
1 'polypeptide(L)' 'MSPATRHPVAKTKAARGDTGANPGFEATLKRLIMVKRVLRKYGYPPDKQEKATQTVLEQAELLSELWAA' A
#
# COMPACT_ATOMS: atom_id res chain seq x y z
N MET A 1 42.61 -13.95 45.40
CA MET A 1 41.37 -14.44 44.74
C MET A 1 40.57 -13.21 44.31
N SER A 2 40.65 -12.80 43.04
CA SER A 2 39.89 -11.65 42.52
C SER A 2 38.53 -12.10 41.98
N PRO A 3 37.41 -11.43 42.29
CA PRO A 3 36.14 -11.74 41.66
C PRO A 3 36.10 -11.09 40.27
N ALA A 4 35.91 -11.90 39.24
CA ALA A 4 35.78 -11.46 37.86
C ALA A 4 34.54 -10.56 37.69
N THR A 5 34.75 -9.34 37.22
CA THR A 5 33.70 -8.42 36.78
C THR A 5 32.99 -9.01 35.56
N ARG A 6 31.78 -9.54 35.74
CA ARG A 6 30.93 -9.97 34.62
C ARG A 6 30.49 -8.73 33.85
N HIS A 7 30.99 -8.57 32.62
CA HIS A 7 30.42 -7.64 31.66
C HIS A 7 29.05 -8.17 31.19
N PRO A 8 27.98 -7.36 31.21
CA PRO A 8 26.73 -7.76 30.59
C PRO A 8 26.88 -7.74 29.06
N VAL A 9 26.73 -8.91 28.44
CA VAL A 9 26.49 -9.03 26.99
C VAL A 9 25.12 -8.43 26.69
N ALA A 10 25.11 -7.17 26.26
CA ALA A 10 23.92 -6.52 25.74
C ALA A 10 23.43 -7.32 24.52
N LYS A 11 22.28 -7.96 24.65
CA LYS A 11 21.59 -8.61 23.53
C LYS A 11 21.14 -7.50 22.58
N THR A 12 21.78 -7.41 21.43
CA THR A 12 21.31 -6.59 20.31
C THR A 12 19.89 -7.02 19.97
N LYS A 13 18.93 -6.15 20.23
CA LYS A 13 17.55 -6.32 19.80
C LYS A 13 17.56 -6.19 18.28
N ALA A 14 17.58 -7.32 17.58
CA ALA A 14 17.39 -7.36 16.13
C ALA A 14 16.18 -6.49 15.78
N ALA A 15 16.43 -5.46 14.96
CA ALA A 15 15.41 -4.61 14.36
C ALA A 15 14.45 -5.54 13.62
N ARG A 16 13.30 -5.79 14.26
CA ARG A 16 12.20 -6.54 13.66
C ARG A 16 11.65 -5.63 12.57
N GLY A 17 11.71 -6.12 11.34
CA GLY A 17 11.51 -5.34 10.11
C GLY A 17 10.41 -4.31 10.21
N ASP A 18 10.80 -3.07 10.01
CA ASP A 18 9.95 -2.10 9.36
C ASP A 18 9.66 -2.65 7.96
N THR A 19 8.60 -3.44 7.83
CA THR A 19 7.97 -3.56 6.52
C THR A 19 7.64 -2.13 6.13
N GLY A 20 8.44 -1.58 5.23
CA GLY A 20 8.26 -0.27 4.61
C GLY A 20 6.97 -0.28 3.82
N ALA A 21 5.84 -0.24 4.53
CA ALA A 21 4.54 -0.04 3.95
C ALA A 21 4.55 1.41 3.47
N ASN A 22 4.79 1.59 2.17
CA ASN A 22 4.61 2.88 1.55
C ASN A 22 3.10 3.19 1.60
N PRO A 23 2.64 4.15 2.41
CA PRO A 23 1.22 4.42 2.59
C PRO A 23 0.55 4.83 1.28
N GLY A 24 1.31 5.40 0.33
CA GLY A 24 0.83 5.69 -1.02
C GLY A 24 0.50 4.43 -1.82
N PHE A 25 1.25 3.34 -1.64
CA PHE A 25 1.00 2.08 -2.32
C PHE A 25 -0.29 1.42 -1.84
N GLU A 26 -0.51 1.38 -0.53
CA GLU A 26 -1.72 0.81 0.08
C GLU A 26 -3.01 1.55 -0.34
N ALA A 27 -2.95 2.89 -0.44
CA ALA A 27 -4.07 3.69 -0.91
C ALA A 27 -4.43 3.37 -2.38
N THR A 28 -3.41 3.25 -3.24
CA THR A 28 -3.59 2.89 -4.66
C THR A 28 -4.17 1.49 -4.81
N LEU A 29 -3.68 0.50 -4.06
CA LEU A 29 -4.20 -0.87 -4.08
C LEU A 29 -5.68 -0.91 -3.71
N LYS A 30 -6.09 -0.19 -2.65
CA LYS A 30 -7.49 -0.13 -2.23
C LYS A 30 -8.40 0.42 -3.33
N ARG A 31 -7.96 1.47 -4.05
CA ARG A 31 -8.70 2.07 -5.18
C ARG A 31 -8.89 1.06 -6.31
N LEU A 32 -7.82 0.38 -6.72
CA LEU A 32 -7.86 -0.68 -7.76
C LEU A 32 -8.81 -1.82 -7.39
N ILE A 33 -8.79 -2.27 -6.13
CA ILE A 33 -9.67 -3.35 -5.64
C ILE A 33 -11.14 -2.93 -5.74
N MET A 34 -11.47 -1.69 -5.34
CA MET A 34 -12.84 -1.19 -5.40
C MET A 34 -13.36 -1.11 -6.85
N VAL A 35 -12.57 -0.55 -7.76
CA VAL A 35 -12.96 -0.44 -9.17
C VAL A 35 -13.18 -1.82 -9.79
N LYS A 36 -12.22 -2.75 -9.60
CA LYS A 36 -12.36 -4.13 -10.10
C LYS A 36 -13.57 -4.86 -9.49
N ARG A 37 -13.93 -4.58 -8.23
CA ARG A 37 -15.15 -5.11 -7.61
C ARG A 37 -16.42 -4.61 -8.29
N VAL A 38 -16.49 -3.32 -8.60
CA VAL A 38 -17.63 -2.72 -9.31
C VAL A 38 -17.77 -3.30 -10.72
N LEU A 39 -16.67 -3.38 -11.47
CA LEU A 39 -16.66 -3.93 -12.82
C LEU A 39 -17.16 -5.38 -12.85
N ARG A 40 -16.71 -6.23 -11.91
CA ARG A 40 -17.21 -7.60 -11.78
C ARG A 40 -18.69 -7.67 -11.39
N LYS A 41 -19.13 -6.80 -10.46
CA LYS A 41 -20.53 -6.74 -10.01
C LYS A 41 -21.49 -6.49 -11.17
N TYR A 42 -21.09 -5.71 -12.16
CA TYR A 42 -21.90 -5.37 -13.33
C TYR A 42 -21.54 -6.17 -14.59
N GLY A 43 -20.82 -7.29 -14.46
CA GLY A 43 -20.54 -8.20 -15.58
C GLY A 43 -19.57 -7.64 -16.63
N TYR A 44 -18.73 -6.67 -16.27
CA TYR A 44 -17.80 -6.06 -17.21
C TYR A 44 -16.72 -7.06 -17.66
N PRO A 45 -16.45 -7.18 -18.98
CA PRO A 45 -15.54 -8.19 -19.52
C PRO A 45 -14.14 -8.11 -18.91
N PRO A 46 -13.56 -9.24 -18.45
CA PRO A 46 -12.29 -9.26 -17.73
C PRO A 46 -11.12 -8.68 -18.55
N ASP A 47 -11.12 -8.92 -19.86
CA ASP A 47 -10.18 -8.38 -20.85
C ASP A 47 -10.21 -6.86 -20.95
N LYS A 48 -11.34 -6.22 -20.59
CA LYS A 48 -11.51 -4.76 -20.63
C LYS A 48 -11.34 -4.10 -19.27
N GLN A 49 -11.25 -4.86 -18.18
CA GLN A 49 -11.22 -4.31 -16.82
C GLN A 49 -9.99 -3.43 -16.56
N GLU A 50 -8.84 -3.77 -17.15
CA GLU A 50 -7.62 -2.99 -16.99
C GLU A 50 -7.76 -1.58 -17.56
N LYS A 51 -8.17 -1.47 -18.83
CA LYS A 51 -8.43 -0.18 -19.48
C LYS A 51 -9.50 0.64 -18.74
N ALA A 52 -10.60 0.00 -18.34
CA ALA A 52 -11.64 0.68 -17.58
C ALA A 52 -11.14 1.18 -16.21
N THR A 53 -10.29 0.39 -15.54
CA THR A 53 -9.70 0.81 -14.26
C THR A 53 -8.79 2.02 -14.45
N GLN A 54 -7.95 2.01 -15.49
CA GLN A 54 -7.07 3.12 -15.82
C GLN A 54 -7.86 4.41 -16.08
N THR A 55 -8.92 4.35 -16.89
CA THR A 55 -9.77 5.51 -17.17
C THR A 55 -10.44 6.08 -15.91
N VAL A 56 -10.90 5.24 -14.99
CA VAL A 56 -11.50 5.71 -13.72
C VAL A 56 -10.46 6.41 -12.84
N LEU A 57 -9.21 5.95 -12.84
CA LEU A 57 -8.13 6.60 -12.09
C LEU A 57 -7.79 7.97 -12.66
N GLU A 58 -7.60 8.06 -13.99
CA GLU A 58 -7.33 9.32 -14.70
C GLU A 58 -8.43 10.34 -14.46
N GLN A 59 -9.70 9.93 -14.58
CA GLN A 59 -10.85 10.80 -14.30
C GLN A 59 -10.85 11.26 -12.84
N ALA A 60 -10.56 10.38 -11.88
CA ALA A 60 -10.51 10.75 -10.47
C ALA A 60 -9.41 11.78 -10.18
N GLU A 61 -8.25 11.67 -10.83
CA GLU A 61 -7.15 12.64 -10.71
C GLU A 61 -7.57 13.99 -11.28
N LEU A 62 -8.10 14.03 -12.51
CA LEU A 62 -8.59 15.26 -13.14
C LEU A 62 -9.68 15.96 -12.30
N LEU A 63 -10.67 15.20 -11.80
CA LEU A 63 -11.71 15.77 -10.93
C LEU A 63 -11.13 16.29 -9.60
N SER A 64 -10.12 15.62 -9.04
CA SER A 64 -9.50 16.06 -7.79
C SER A 64 -8.76 17.38 -7.94
N GLU A 65 -8.09 17.59 -9.08
CA GLU A 65 -7.43 18.87 -9.41
C GLU A 65 -8.46 20.00 -9.57
N LEU A 66 -9.59 19.72 -10.25
CA LEU A 66 -10.66 20.70 -10.44
C LEU A 66 -11.30 21.19 -9.14
N TRP A 67 -11.40 20.34 -8.12
CA TRP A 67 -12.04 20.70 -6.83
C TRP A 67 -11.07 21.28 -5.79
N ALA A 68 -9.75 21.14 -6.00
CA ALA A 68 -8.74 21.71 -5.12
C ALA A 68 -8.38 23.17 -5.46
N ALA A 69 -8.85 23.67 -6.62
CA ALA A 69 -8.71 25.05 -7.09
C ALA A 69 -9.76 25.98 -6.49
#